data_AF-E9FJ70-F1
#
_entry.id   AF-E9FJ70-F1
#
_cell.length_a   1.000
_cell.length_b   1.000
_cell.length_c   1.000
_cell.angle_alpha   90.00
_cell.angle_beta   90.00
_cell.angle_gamma   90.00
#
_symmetry.space_group_name_H-M   'P 1'
#
loop_
_entity.id
_entity.type
_entity.pdbx_description
1 polymer ?
#
loop_
_entity_poly.entity_id
_entity_poly.type
_entity_poly.pdbx_seq_one_letter_code
_entity_poly.pdbx_strand_id
1 'polypeptide(L)'
;MKLKNYILVGYLVSTLLTILVVFWAVQRMLIEKSEVYFLVGITLIASFIGAAVSIFLLSPVFSSLKHLKKQAQDIASKDFSTEIETKGPLEFQELGQAFNDMSHNLQATFQSLDESEQEKRMMIAQLSHDIKTPI
;
A
#
# COMPACT_ATOMS: atom_id res chain seq x y z
N MET A 1 1.77 12.76 7.85
CA MET A 1 1.68 11.64 8.82
C MET A 1 1.51 10.32 8.04
N LYS A 2 2.13 9.22 8.48
CA LYS A 2 1.97 7.90 7.82
C LYS A 2 0.55 7.34 8.06
N LEU A 3 0.05 6.49 7.17
CA LEU A 3 -1.30 5.89 7.30
C LEU A 3 -1.49 5.14 8.64
N LYS A 4 -0.43 4.49 9.14
CA LYS A 4 -0.39 3.89 10.48
C LYS A 4 -0.71 4.89 11.61
N ASN A 5 -0.32 6.16 11.49
CA ASN A 5 -0.60 7.19 12.50
C ASN A 5 -2.08 7.56 12.52
N TYR A 6 -2.77 7.57 11.37
CA TYR A 6 -4.21 7.87 11.33
C TYR A 6 -5.02 6.80 12.05
N ILE A 7 -4.66 5.53 11.89
CA ILE A 7 -5.34 4.41 12.57
C ILE A 7 -5.06 4.45 14.07
N LEU A 8 -3.83 4.77 14.48
CA LEU A 8 -3.48 4.91 15.89
C LEU A 8 -4.23 6.09 16.54
N VAL A 9 -4.32 7.23 15.86
CA VAL A 9 -5.11 8.39 16.32
C VAL A 9 -6.59 8.04 16.39
N GLY A 10 -7.15 7.39 15.37
CA GLY A 10 -8.55 6.95 15.36
C GLY A 10 -8.87 6.00 16.51
N TYR A 11 -7.97 5.06 16.80
CA TYR A 11 -8.10 4.15 17.93
C TYR A 11 -8.06 4.90 19.27
N LEU A 12 -7.10 5.81 19.46
CA LEU A 12 -7.01 6.63 20.68
C LEU A 12 -8.26 7.48 20.91
N VAL A 13 -8.80 8.10 19.85
CA VAL A 13 -10.04 8.88 19.92
C VAL A 13 -11.22 7.98 20.31
N SER A 14 -11.35 6.80 19.70
CA SER A 14 -12.40 5.84 20.01
C SER A 14 -12.33 5.33 21.47
N THR A 15 -11.12 5.01 21.95
CA THR A 15 -10.89 4.61 23.34
C THR A 15 -11.22 5.73 24.31
N LEU A 16 -10.79 6.98 24.05
CA LEU A 16 -11.13 8.14 24.87
C LEU A 16 -12.65 8.36 24.91
N LEU A 17 -13.32 8.27 23.77
CA LEU A 17 -14.77 8.39 23.68
C LEU A 17 -15.46 7.30 24.50
N THR A 18 -15.01 6.05 24.38
CA THR A 18 -15.53 4.91 25.14
C THR A 18 -15.36 5.14 26.64
N ILE A 19 -14.19 5.59 27.09
CA ILE A 19 -13.93 5.91 28.51
C ILE A 19 -14.88 7.02 28.99
N LEU A 20 -15.08 8.08 28.20
CA LEU A 20 -15.99 9.17 28.55
C LEU A 20 -17.45 8.69 28.65
N VAL A 21 -17.90 7.85 27.72
CA VAL A 21 -19.26 7.28 27.73
C VAL A 21 -19.45 6.36 28.94
N VAL A 22 -18.49 5.48 29.22
CA VAL A 22 -18.53 4.60 30.40
C VAL A 22 -18.53 5.43 31.68
N PHE A 23 -17.68 6.45 31.77
CA PHE A 23 -17.63 7.35 32.92
C PHE A 23 -18.97 8.09 33.12
N TRP A 24 -19.56 8.61 32.04
CA TRP A 24 -20.87 9.27 32.08
C TRP A 24 -21.99 8.32 32.50
N ALA A 25 -22.01 7.09 31.96
CA ALA A 25 -22.98 6.06 32.31
C ALA A 25 -22.88 5.66 33.79
N VAL A 26 -21.66 5.49 34.29
CA VAL A 26 -21.37 5.19 35.69
C VAL A 26 -21.80 6.33 36.61
N GLN A 27 -21.54 7.59 36.27
CA GLN A 27 -22.00 8.74 37.07
C GLN A 27 -23.53 8.82 37.14
N ARG A 28 -24.22 8.34 36.10
CA ARG A 28 -25.69 8.37 36.02
C ARG A 28 -26.35 7.16 36.71
N MET A 29 -25.65 6.04 36.86
CA MET A 29 -26.12 4.88 37.63
C MET A 29 -25.65 5.01 39.09
N LEU A 30 -26.49 4.62 40.05
CA LEU A 30 -26.12 4.51 41.48
C LEU A 30 -25.22 3.28 41.71
N ILE A 31 -24.10 3.21 41.00
CA ILE A 31 -23.13 2.11 41.05
C ILE A 31 -22.08 2.41 42.13
N GLU A 32 -21.71 1.39 42.91
CA GLU A 32 -20.67 1.52 43.94
C GLU A 32 -19.29 1.82 43.33
N LYS A 33 -18.47 2.61 44.03
CA LYS A 33 -17.14 3.05 43.53
C LYS A 33 -16.21 1.87 43.16
N SER A 34 -16.38 0.71 43.79
CA SER A 34 -15.61 -0.52 43.51
C SER A 34 -15.87 -1.07 42.11
N GLU A 35 -17.12 -1.09 41.66
CA GLU A 35 -17.52 -1.57 40.34
C GLU A 35 -17.02 -0.65 39.22
N VAL A 36 -16.87 0.65 39.50
CA VAL A 36 -16.33 1.64 38.56
C VAL A 36 -14.88 1.35 38.19
N TYR A 37 -14.01 1.09 39.17
CA TYR A 37 -12.61 0.81 38.90
C TYR A 37 -12.43 -0.50 38.11
N PHE A 38 -13.26 -1.50 38.40
CA PHE A 38 -13.27 -2.76 37.66
C PHE A 38 -13.66 -2.57 36.20
N LEU A 39 -14.73 -1.80 35.93
CA LEU A 39 -15.18 -1.48 34.56
C LEU A 39 -14.14 -0.69 33.76
N VAL A 40 -13.52 0.31 34.38
CA VAL A 40 -12.44 1.09 33.74
C VAL A 40 -11.25 0.20 33.43
N GLY A 41 -10.85 -0.68 34.35
CA GLY A 41 -9.76 -1.63 34.15
C GLY A 41 -10.00 -2.56 32.96
N ILE A 42 -11.18 -3.17 32.87
CA ILE A 42 -11.56 -4.02 31.74
C ILE A 42 -11.56 -3.23 30.43
N THR A 43 -12.12 -2.02 30.42
CA THR A 43 -12.19 -1.17 29.22
C THR A 43 -10.80 -0.81 28.70
N LEU A 44 -9.86 -0.51 29.60
CA LEU A 44 -8.47 -0.24 29.24
C LEU A 44 -7.77 -1.47 28.65
N ILE A 45 -7.95 -2.63 29.28
CA ILE A 45 -7.36 -3.89 28.78
C ILE A 45 -7.95 -4.25 27.42
N ALA A 46 -9.27 -4.18 27.27
CA ALA A 46 -9.95 -4.44 26.00
C ALA A 46 -9.49 -3.47 24.89
N SER A 47 -9.31 -2.19 25.23
CA SER A 47 -8.76 -1.20 24.30
C SER A 47 -7.32 -1.52 23.90
N PHE A 48 -6.49 -1.93 24.85
CA PHE A 48 -5.10 -2.30 24.54
C PHE A 48 -5.04 -3.51 23.59
N ILE A 49 -5.85 -4.54 23.87
CA ILE A 49 -5.94 -5.73 23.03
C ILE A 49 -6.47 -5.37 21.63
N GLY A 50 -7.53 -4.58 21.55
CA GLY A 50 -8.10 -4.16 20.26
C GLY A 50 -7.12 -3.34 19.42
N ALA A 51 -6.31 -2.48 20.05
CA ALA A 51 -5.25 -1.74 19.36
C ALA A 51 -4.19 -2.69 18.79
N ALA A 52 -3.75 -3.66 19.59
CA ALA A 52 -2.75 -4.65 19.17
C ALA A 52 -3.26 -5.48 17.98
N VAL A 53 -4.49 -5.98 18.06
CA VAL A 53 -5.14 -6.74 16.98
C VAL A 53 -5.28 -5.89 15.72
N SER A 54 -5.72 -4.64 15.84
CA SER A 54 -5.87 -3.73 14.69
C SER A 54 -4.53 -3.50 13.97
N ILE A 55 -3.46 -3.21 14.73
CA ILE A 55 -2.12 -3.01 14.16
C ILE A 55 -1.62 -4.30 13.50
N PHE A 56 -1.85 -5.45 14.11
CA PHE A 56 -1.45 -6.75 13.58
C PHE A 56 -2.13 -7.05 12.24
N LEU A 57 -3.46 -6.88 12.16
CA LEU A 57 -4.23 -7.12 10.94
C LEU A 57 -3.86 -6.18 9.79
N LEU A 58 -3.51 -4.94 10.09
CA LEU A 58 -3.18 -3.93 9.08
C LEU A 58 -1.71 -3.92 8.66
N SER A 59 -0.83 -4.59 9.42
CA SER A 59 0.61 -4.65 9.12
C SER A 59 0.91 -5.16 7.70
N PRO A 60 0.30 -6.26 7.21
CA PRO A 60 0.53 -6.75 5.85
C PRO A 60 0.12 -5.74 4.77
N VAL A 61 -1.03 -5.08 4.98
CA VAL A 61 -1.56 -4.06 4.05
C VAL A 61 -0.57 -2.91 3.87
N PHE A 62 -0.02 -2.41 4.97
CA PHE A 62 0.98 -1.34 4.91
C PHE A 62 2.28 -1.79 4.23
N SER A 63 2.68 -3.03 4.43
CA SER A 63 3.86 -3.59 3.76
C SER A 63 3.63 -3.61 2.25
N SER A 64 2.50 -4.14 1.80
CA SER A 64 2.13 -4.22 0.38
C SER A 64 2.06 -2.84 -0.28
N LEU A 65 1.46 -1.84 0.38
CA LEU A 65 1.46 -0.46 -0.13
C LEU A 65 2.88 0.13 -0.28
N LYS A 66 3.80 -0.21 0.62
CA LYS A 66 5.19 0.23 0.54
C LYS A 66 5.91 -0.42 -0.65
N HIS A 67 5.65 -1.70 -0.91
CA HIS A 67 6.20 -2.42 -2.07
C HIS A 67 5.65 -1.85 -3.39
N LEU A 68 4.34 -1.63 -3.48
CA LEU A 68 3.68 -0.97 -4.62
C LEU A 68 4.29 0.39 -4.93
N LYS A 69 4.45 1.22 -3.90
CA LYS A 69 5.10 2.53 -4.07
C LYS A 69 6.53 2.40 -4.62
N LYS A 70 7.31 1.44 -4.11
CA LYS A 70 8.70 1.27 -4.55
C LYS A 70 8.76 0.84 -6.01
N GLN A 71 8.03 -0.20 -6.40
CA GLN A 71 8.03 -0.66 -7.79
C GLN A 71 7.53 0.42 -8.75
N ALA A 72 6.53 1.23 -8.35
CA ALA A 72 6.11 2.39 -9.15
C ALA A 72 7.24 3.40 -9.39
N GLN A 73 8.14 3.58 -8.41
CA GLN A 73 9.33 4.43 -8.57
C GLN A 73 10.37 3.77 -9.49
N ASP A 74 10.57 2.45 -9.36
CA ASP A 74 11.49 1.67 -10.19
C ASP A 74 11.05 1.71 -11.68
N ILE A 75 9.75 1.50 -11.95
CA ILE A 75 9.14 1.63 -13.27
C ILE A 75 9.31 3.05 -13.84
N ALA A 76 9.20 4.09 -13.00
CA ALA A 76 9.42 5.46 -13.44
C ALA A 76 10.88 5.71 -13.89
N SER A 77 11.84 4.93 -13.37
CA SER A 77 13.23 4.88 -13.85
C SER A 77 13.48 3.89 -14.99
N LYS A 78 12.41 3.32 -15.59
CA LYS A 78 12.45 2.24 -16.60
C LYS A 78 13.09 0.95 -16.10
N ASP A 79 13.11 0.74 -14.79
CA ASP A 79 13.51 -0.51 -14.18
C ASP A 79 12.27 -1.38 -13.95
N PHE A 80 12.12 -2.42 -14.78
CA PHE A 80 11.02 -3.38 -14.74
C PHE A 80 11.41 -4.71 -14.08
N SER A 81 12.62 -4.80 -13.49
CA SER A 81 13.20 -6.08 -13.04
C SER A 81 12.61 -6.61 -11.73
N THR A 82 11.76 -5.84 -11.06
CA THR A 82 11.17 -6.22 -9.77
C THR A 82 9.70 -6.56 -9.96
N GLU A 83 9.28 -7.71 -9.43
CA GLU A 83 7.87 -8.09 -9.29
C GLU A 83 7.42 -7.93 -7.83
N ILE A 84 6.15 -7.60 -7.61
CA ILE A 84 5.60 -7.57 -6.27
C ILE A 84 4.95 -8.91 -5.93
N GLU A 85 5.44 -9.50 -4.84
CA GLU A 85 4.73 -10.52 -4.09
C GLU A 85 3.94 -9.83 -2.95
N THR A 86 2.71 -9.43 -3.24
CA THR A 86 1.87 -8.70 -2.27
C THR A 86 1.40 -9.64 -1.17
N LYS A 87 1.67 -9.30 0.09
CA LYS A 87 1.19 -10.02 1.27
C LYS A 87 -0.02 -9.28 1.85
N GLY A 88 -1.13 -9.97 2.08
CA GLY A 88 -2.29 -9.34 2.70
C GLY A 88 -3.62 -9.94 2.27
N PRO A 89 -4.72 -9.21 2.51
CA PRO A 89 -6.06 -9.57 2.04
C PRO A 89 -6.09 -9.81 0.53
N LEU A 90 -7.07 -10.58 0.08
CA LEU A 90 -7.23 -10.98 -1.33
C LEU A 90 -7.23 -9.77 -2.26
N GLU A 91 -7.90 -8.69 -1.88
CA GLU A 91 -8.03 -7.46 -2.66
C GLU A 91 -6.67 -6.79 -2.92
N PHE A 92 -5.73 -6.91 -1.97
CA PHE A 92 -4.37 -6.39 -2.15
C PHE A 92 -3.50 -7.32 -2.99
N GLN A 93 -3.79 -8.61 -2.99
CA GLN A 93 -3.12 -9.57 -3.88
C GLN A 93 -3.53 -9.34 -5.32
N GLU A 94 -4.83 -9.16 -5.57
CA GLU A 94 -5.37 -8.81 -6.90
C GLU A 94 -4.80 -7.48 -7.40
N LEU A 95 -4.70 -6.47 -6.53
CA LEU A 95 -4.06 -5.20 -6.87
C LEU A 95 -2.58 -5.38 -7.23
N GLY A 96 -1.86 -6.21 -6.48
CA GLY A 96 -0.47 -6.55 -6.76
C GLY A 96 -0.30 -7.19 -8.14
N GLN A 97 -1.16 -8.16 -8.46
CA GLN A 97 -1.15 -8.84 -9.75
C GLN A 97 -1.45 -7.86 -10.89
N ALA A 98 -2.50 -7.05 -10.78
CA ALA A 98 -2.84 -6.05 -11.79
C ALA A 98 -1.69 -5.05 -12.03
N PHE A 99 -0.96 -4.70 -10.98
CA PHE A 99 0.21 -3.82 -11.07
C PHE A 99 1.40 -4.50 -11.77
N ASN A 100 1.67 -5.78 -11.48
CA ASN A 100 2.68 -6.56 -12.18
C ASN A 100 2.33 -6.70 -13.67
N ASP A 101 1.09 -7.01 -14.00
CA ASP A 101 0.62 -7.12 -15.39
C ASP A 101 0.84 -5.80 -16.15
N MET A 102 0.53 -4.66 -15.52
CA MET A 102 0.83 -3.33 -16.06
C MET A 102 2.34 -3.13 -16.31
N SER A 103 3.19 -3.52 -15.34
CA SER A 103 4.65 -3.42 -15.45
C SER A 103 5.18 -4.22 -16.65
N HIS A 104 4.73 -5.47 -16.81
CA HIS A 104 5.13 -6.32 -17.94
C HIS A 104 4.68 -5.74 -19.30
N ASN A 105 3.45 -5.24 -19.38
CA ASN A 105 2.94 -4.63 -20.60
C ASN A 105 3.72 -3.36 -21.00
N LEU A 106 4.10 -2.54 -20.01
CA LEU A 106 4.96 -1.38 -20.25
C LEU A 106 6.35 -1.80 -20.74
N GLN A 107 6.96 -2.80 -20.10
CA GLN A 107 8.26 -3.33 -20.51
C GLN A 107 8.24 -3.81 -21.96
N ALA A 108 7.23 -4.60 -22.34
CA ALA A 108 7.06 -5.09 -23.70
C ALA A 108 6.85 -3.95 -24.71
N THR A 109 6.11 -2.91 -24.32
CA THR A 109 5.89 -1.72 -25.17
C THR A 109 7.17 -0.92 -25.38
N PHE A 110 8.02 -0.78 -24.36
CA PHE A 110 9.31 -0.11 -24.51
C PHE A 110 10.28 -0.90 -25.39
N GLN A 111 10.28 -2.23 -25.25
CA GLN A 111 11.12 -3.10 -26.07
C GLN A 111 10.73 -3.03 -27.55
N SER A 112 9.43 -3.12 -27.87
CA SER A 112 8.97 -3.04 -29.26
C SER A 112 9.23 -1.67 -29.89
N LEU A 113 9.18 -0.60 -29.10
CA LEU A 113 9.52 0.75 -29.56
C LEU A 113 11.02 0.86 -29.91
N ASP A 114 11.90 0.28 -29.09
CA ASP A 114 13.36 0.28 -29.34
C ASP A 114 13.71 -0.53 -30.60
N GLU A 115 13.09 -1.69 -30.76
CA GLU A 115 13.21 -2.52 -31.97
C GLU A 115 12.77 -1.75 -33.23
N SER A 116 11.62 -1.07 -33.17
CA SER A 116 11.11 -0.25 -34.30
C SER A 116 12.02 0.93 -34.64
N GLU A 117 12.59 1.61 -33.62
CA GLU A 117 13.57 2.67 -33.82
C GLU A 117 14.86 2.16 -34.47
N GLN A 118 15.32 0.96 -34.08
CA GLN A 118 16.50 0.33 -34.66
C GLN A 118 16.28 -0.07 -36.13
N GLU A 119 15.14 -0.67 -36.45
CA GLU A 119 14.76 -1.02 -37.82
C GLU A 119 14.69 0.22 -38.71
N LYS A 120 14.06 1.30 -38.23
CA LYS A 120 13.98 2.57 -38.95
C LYS A 120 15.36 3.16 -39.22
N ARG A 121 16.27 3.12 -38.24
CA ARG A 121 17.66 3.57 -38.41
C ARG A 121 18.41 2.74 -39.46
N MET A 122 18.22 1.43 -39.46
CA MET A 122 18.84 0.53 -40.42
C MET A 122 18.34 0.80 -41.85
N MET A 123 17.02 0.98 -42.03
CA MET A 123 16.42 1.33 -43.32
C MET A 123 16.99 2.65 -43.87
N ILE A 124 17.08 3.70 -43.04
CA ILE A 124 17.65 4.99 -43.45
C ILE A 124 19.13 4.84 -43.84
N ALA A 125 19.90 4.05 -43.11
CA ALA A 125 21.30 3.80 -43.41
C ALA A 125 21.50 3.07 -44.74
N GLN A 126 20.67 2.05 -45.02
CA GLN A 126 20.67 1.34 -46.30
C GLN A 126 20.30 2.26 -47.47
N LEU A 127 19.21 3.02 -47.36
CA LEU A 127 18.83 4.00 -48.39
C LEU A 127 19.92 5.05 -48.64
N SER A 128 20.60 5.52 -47.58
CA SER A 128 21.70 6.48 -47.69
C SER A 128 22.92 5.87 -48.37
N HIS A 129 23.20 4.58 -48.12
CA HIS A 129 24.26 3.86 -48.82
C HIS A 129 23.96 3.76 -50.31
N ASP A 130 22.73 3.38 -50.68
CA ASP A 130 22.34 3.22 -52.08
C ASP A 130 22.39 4.56 -52.85
N ILE A 131 22.09 5.69 -52.20
CA ILE A 131 22.21 7.04 -52.80
C ILE A 131 23.66 7.47 -53.00
N LYS A 132 24.60 7.05 -52.13
CA LYS A 132 26.01 7.48 -52.19
C LYS A 132 26.87 6.64 -53.15
N THR A 133 26.32 5.56 -53.70
CA THR A 133 26.95 4.75 -54.74
C THR A 133 26.32 5.12 -56.09
N PRO A 134 26.87 6.09 -56.84
CA PRO A 134 26.33 6.41 -58.15
C PRO A 134 26.60 5.24 -59.10
N ILE A 135 25.59 4.88 -59.87
CA ILE A 135 25.75 4.26 -61.19
C ILE A 135 26.28 5.30 -62.17
#